data_AF-A0A2W0C762-F1
#
_entry.id   AF-A0A2W0C762-F1
#
_cell.length_a   1.000
_cell.length_b   1.000
_cell.length_c   1.000
_cell.angle_alpha   90.00
_cell.angle_beta   90.00
_cell.angle_gamma   90.00
#
_symmetry.space_group_name_H-M   'P 1'
#
loop_
_entity.id
_entity.type
_entity.pdbx_description
1 polymer ?
#
loop_
_entity_poly.entity_id
_entity_poly.type
_entity_poly.pdbx_seq_one_letter_code
_entity_poly.pdbx_strand_id
1 'polypeptide(L)'
;MAKLSRYELLDQAIGKLLSRADALPGRADAQIAQLVRLAGELRDMPREEFVERLRSNLERSTSMAAKAEPLAAIRTHAAPALRFKKAGLAIEFYKRAFGAKEIMRFENEGGIGHAELAIGDSTIMLGEEWPEGGRFSAETLGNTPISIELSVPDVDAFVEHAVAEGAIVVRPVQDQFYGYRQGTLRDPFGYLWGVSTIKEHMSVEEMHRRFRAMQSEQPKKPKVDPVPKGYRTVTPYPVAQNADALIEFVKRAFGAEERFRAIGPAGGIHAEIRIGDSMLMMGGGGPGLSWRGESSPMAFHMYVPDCDATYKRALEAGGTSIAEPVDQPYGERSGGVKDPAGNFWYIATYKGENYKWEGAPDVQPYLHPVRALPVIDFLKRAFSAEELGRYGTPDGVIHHVKMKVGSSHLEMGEAHGIYQPMPGMFYLYVPDCDALYHRALAAGATSIAEPTDHPYGDRSGGVKDAFGNQWYVATHIKDVET
;
A
#
# COMPACT_ATOMS: atom_id res chain seq x y z
N MET A 1 -41.28 -34.74 -46.72
CA MET A 1 -40.09 -34.27 -47.46
C MET A 1 -39.07 -33.77 -46.45
N ALA A 2 -37.90 -34.39 -46.37
CA ALA A 2 -36.85 -33.97 -45.45
C ALA A 2 -36.27 -32.61 -45.91
N LYS A 3 -36.08 -31.68 -44.97
CA LYS A 3 -35.37 -30.42 -45.25
C LYS A 3 -33.91 -30.77 -45.57
N LEU A 4 -33.45 -30.37 -46.75
CA LEU A 4 -32.04 -30.49 -47.12
C LEU A 4 -31.16 -29.82 -46.07
N SER A 5 -30.09 -30.49 -45.68
CA SER A 5 -29.08 -29.98 -44.79
C SER A 5 -28.37 -28.77 -45.40
N ARG A 6 -27.78 -27.93 -44.55
CA ARG A 6 -26.99 -26.76 -45.00
C ARG A 6 -25.80 -27.16 -45.90
N TYR A 7 -25.30 -28.39 -45.73
CA TYR A 7 -24.28 -28.99 -46.57
C TYR A 7 -24.78 -29.23 -48.00
N GLU A 8 -25.96 -29.86 -48.17
CA GLU A 8 -26.53 -30.16 -49.49
C GLU A 8 -26.94 -28.89 -50.26
N LEU A 9 -27.34 -27.84 -49.55
CA LEU A 9 -27.63 -26.52 -50.14
C LEU A 9 -26.38 -25.80 -50.64
N LEU A 10 -25.26 -25.94 -49.92
CA LEU A 10 -23.97 -25.37 -50.31
C LEU A 10 -23.38 -26.12 -51.51
N ASP A 11 -23.50 -27.45 -51.52
CA ASP A 11 -23.05 -28.31 -52.62
C ASP A 11 -23.80 -28.03 -53.94
N GLN A 12 -25.12 -27.82 -53.86
CA GLN A 12 -25.91 -27.38 -55.02
C GLN A 12 -25.55 -25.98 -55.53
N ALA A 13 -25.21 -25.05 -54.63
CA ALA A 13 -24.83 -23.69 -55.01
C ALA A 13 -23.47 -23.66 -55.72
N ILE A 14 -22.51 -24.47 -55.25
CA ILE A 14 -21.20 -24.65 -55.88
C ILE A 14 -21.33 -25.36 -57.23
N GLY A 15 -22.15 -26.40 -57.33
CA GLY A 15 -22.42 -27.09 -58.60
C GLY A 15 -23.00 -26.17 -59.70
N LYS A 16 -23.89 -25.23 -59.33
CA LYS A 16 -24.45 -24.23 -60.26
C LYS A 16 -23.46 -23.14 -60.67
N LEU A 17 -22.47 -22.86 -59.82
CA LEU A 17 -21.39 -21.90 -60.10
C LEU A 17 -20.39 -22.46 -61.11
N LEU A 18 -20.16 -23.78 -61.07
CA LEU A 18 -19.18 -24.48 -61.91
C LEU A 18 -19.72 -24.83 -63.31
N SER A 19 -21.04 -24.93 -63.50
CA SER A 19 -21.66 -25.29 -64.79
C SER A 19 -21.75 -24.12 -65.80
N ARG A 20 -21.11 -22.98 -65.54
CA ARG A 20 -21.13 -21.78 -66.41
C ARG A 20 -19.95 -21.67 -67.38
N ALA A 21 -19.12 -22.71 -67.51
CA ALA A 21 -17.92 -22.71 -68.35
C ALA A 21 -18.14 -23.26 -69.77
N ASP A 22 -19.37 -23.22 -70.30
CA ASP A 22 -19.66 -23.60 -71.69
C ASP A 22 -19.38 -22.43 -72.65
N ALA A 23 -18.11 -22.13 -72.87
CA ALA A 23 -17.62 -21.42 -74.04
C ALA A 23 -16.11 -21.65 -74.20
N LEU A 24 -15.71 -22.70 -74.90
CA LEU A 24 -14.39 -22.76 -75.52
C LEU A 24 -14.53 -22.38 -76.99
N PRO A 25 -13.64 -21.51 -77.50
CA PRO A 25 -13.00 -21.90 -78.74
C PRO A 25 -11.50 -21.57 -78.78
N GLY A 26 -10.73 -22.56 -79.23
CA GLY A 26 -9.78 -22.37 -80.32
C GLY A 26 -8.45 -21.68 -80.00
N ARG A 27 -7.40 -22.53 -79.93
CA ARG A 27 -5.97 -22.21 -80.14
C ARG A 27 -5.43 -20.96 -79.44
N ALA A 28 -4.73 -21.16 -78.32
CA ALA A 28 -3.34 -20.70 -78.14
C ALA A 28 -2.80 -21.01 -76.74
N ASP A 29 -1.48 -21.12 -76.71
CA ASP A 29 -0.55 -20.87 -75.60
C ASP A 29 -0.25 -21.97 -74.57
N ALA A 30 1.05 -22.23 -74.39
CA ALA A 30 1.60 -23.24 -73.48
C ALA A 30 1.26 -22.94 -72.01
N GLN A 31 0.95 -21.69 -71.68
CA GLN A 31 0.44 -21.29 -70.36
C GLN A 31 -1.00 -21.80 -70.08
N ILE A 32 -1.86 -21.92 -71.09
CA ILE A 32 -3.24 -22.43 -70.90
C ILE A 32 -3.22 -23.95 -70.68
N ALA A 33 -2.31 -24.69 -71.33
CA ALA A 33 -2.13 -26.12 -71.07
C ALA A 33 -1.64 -26.41 -69.63
N GLN A 34 -0.82 -25.52 -69.07
CA GLN A 34 -0.36 -25.60 -67.68
C GLN A 34 -1.49 -25.33 -66.67
N LEU A 35 -2.36 -24.36 -66.97
CA LEU A 35 -3.53 -24.02 -66.15
C LEU A 35 -4.63 -25.08 -66.20
N VAL A 36 -4.84 -25.74 -67.35
CA VAL A 36 -5.77 -26.89 -67.49
C VAL A 36 -5.26 -28.11 -66.71
N ARG A 37 -3.94 -28.31 -66.62
CA ARG A 37 -3.31 -29.36 -65.81
C ARG A 37 -3.46 -29.07 -64.31
N LEU A 38 -3.22 -27.83 -63.88
CA LEU A 38 -3.46 -27.36 -62.52
C LEU A 38 -4.95 -27.46 -62.12
N ALA A 39 -5.87 -27.17 -63.05
CA ALA A 39 -7.31 -27.32 -62.82
C ALA A 39 -7.74 -28.80 -62.68
N GLY A 40 -7.06 -29.73 -63.37
CA GLY A 40 -7.22 -31.18 -63.14
C GLY A 40 -6.70 -31.62 -61.77
N GLU A 41 -5.55 -31.07 -61.33
CA GLU A 41 -4.96 -31.35 -60.00
C GLU A 41 -5.77 -30.75 -58.84
N LEU A 42 -6.47 -29.64 -59.08
CA LEU A 42 -7.37 -28.99 -58.11
C LEU A 42 -8.79 -29.60 -58.09
N ARG A 43 -9.21 -30.29 -59.15
CA ARG A 43 -10.54 -30.93 -59.26
C ARG A 43 -10.73 -32.03 -58.23
N ASP A 44 -9.66 -32.77 -57.94
CA ASP A 44 -9.64 -33.84 -56.96
C ASP A 44 -9.07 -33.34 -55.62
N MET A 45 -9.21 -32.04 -55.32
CA MET A 45 -8.97 -31.51 -53.98
C MET A 45 -10.30 -31.20 -53.27
N PRO A 46 -10.50 -31.76 -52.06
CA PRO A 46 -9.56 -32.63 -51.34
C PRO A 46 -9.50 -34.05 -51.91
N ARG A 47 -8.28 -34.60 -52.05
CA ARG A 47 -8.02 -35.96 -52.59
C ARG A 47 -8.76 -37.01 -51.76
N GLU A 48 -9.20 -38.11 -52.37
CA GLU A 48 -9.86 -39.21 -51.64
C GLU A 48 -9.07 -39.64 -50.40
N GLU A 49 -7.74 -39.69 -50.51
CA GLU A 49 -6.84 -40.01 -49.40
C GLU A 49 -6.83 -38.93 -48.29
N PHE A 50 -7.04 -37.65 -48.65
CA PHE A 50 -7.24 -36.57 -47.68
C PHE A 50 -8.63 -36.65 -47.06
N VAL A 51 -9.67 -37.00 -47.83
CA VAL A 51 -11.04 -37.18 -47.32
C VAL A 51 -11.13 -38.41 -46.42
N GLU A 52 -10.47 -39.51 -46.75
CA GLU A 52 -10.34 -40.69 -45.90
C GLU A 52 -9.48 -40.42 -44.68
N ARG A 53 -8.36 -39.68 -44.79
CA ARG A 53 -7.56 -39.28 -43.62
C ARG A 53 -8.32 -38.31 -42.73
N LEU A 54 -9.09 -37.37 -43.31
CA LEU A 54 -9.93 -36.44 -42.56
C LEU A 54 -11.12 -37.18 -41.94
N ARG A 55 -11.75 -38.13 -42.65
CA ARG A 55 -12.81 -38.99 -42.14
C ARG A 55 -12.29 -39.90 -41.03
N SER A 56 -11.14 -40.55 -41.21
CA SER A 56 -10.45 -41.35 -40.19
C SER A 56 -10.02 -40.52 -38.99
N ASN A 57 -9.57 -39.27 -39.17
CA ASN A 57 -9.25 -38.34 -38.07
C ASN A 57 -10.52 -37.84 -37.34
N LEU A 58 -11.60 -37.55 -38.07
CA LEU A 58 -12.90 -37.18 -37.50
C LEU A 58 -13.58 -38.38 -36.83
N GLU A 59 -13.39 -39.60 -37.34
CA GLU A 59 -13.89 -40.86 -36.78
C GLU A 59 -13.06 -41.37 -35.59
N ARG A 60 -11.73 -41.16 -35.58
CA ARG A 60 -10.90 -41.33 -34.37
C ARG A 60 -11.26 -40.30 -33.31
N SER A 61 -11.55 -39.07 -33.72
CA SER A 61 -12.05 -38.01 -32.83
C SER A 61 -13.42 -38.36 -32.24
N THR A 62 -14.30 -39.04 -32.99
CA THR A 62 -15.60 -39.51 -32.48
C THR A 62 -15.56 -40.89 -31.80
N SER A 63 -14.57 -41.75 -32.07
CA SER A 63 -14.45 -43.09 -31.48
C SER A 63 -13.62 -43.12 -30.18
N MET A 64 -12.83 -42.08 -29.89
CA MET A 64 -12.32 -41.81 -28.54
C MET A 64 -13.28 -40.92 -27.73
N ALA A 65 -14.44 -40.56 -28.31
CA ALA A 65 -15.58 -40.02 -27.58
C ALA A 65 -16.51 -41.15 -27.11
N ALA A 66 -15.94 -42.11 -26.38
CA ALA A 66 -16.71 -42.73 -25.32
C ALA A 66 -17.04 -41.59 -24.34
N LYS A 67 -18.31 -41.21 -24.26
CA LYS A 67 -18.87 -40.16 -23.39
C LYS A 67 -18.17 -40.11 -22.01
N ALA A 68 -17.14 -39.30 -21.89
CA ALA A 68 -17.17 -38.26 -20.88
C ALA A 68 -17.74 -37.04 -21.61
N GLU A 69 -18.88 -36.52 -21.15
CA GLU A 69 -19.26 -35.17 -21.55
C GLU A 69 -18.03 -34.27 -21.37
N PRO A 70 -17.76 -33.28 -22.25
CA PRO A 70 -16.91 -32.20 -21.84
C PRO A 70 -17.68 -31.55 -20.70
N LEU A 71 -17.31 -31.90 -19.48
CA LEU A 71 -17.26 -30.92 -18.42
C LEU A 71 -16.29 -29.85 -18.95
N ALA A 72 -16.73 -28.96 -19.85
CA ALA A 72 -16.74 -27.58 -19.42
C ALA A 72 -17.55 -27.66 -18.14
N ALA A 73 -16.85 -27.93 -17.03
CA ALA A 73 -17.52 -28.18 -15.79
C ALA A 73 -18.41 -26.98 -15.66
N ILE A 74 -19.72 -27.17 -15.73
CA ILE A 74 -20.61 -26.18 -15.17
C ILE A 74 -20.22 -26.26 -13.72
N ARG A 75 -19.21 -25.47 -13.37
CA ARG A 75 -18.74 -25.35 -12.02
C ARG A 75 -19.93 -24.73 -11.36
N THR A 76 -20.63 -25.51 -10.55
CA THR A 76 -21.72 -25.01 -9.72
C THR A 76 -21.18 -24.14 -8.57
N HIS A 77 -19.89 -23.81 -8.59
CA HIS A 77 -19.16 -23.07 -7.57
C HIS A 77 -18.29 -21.99 -8.23
N ALA A 78 -18.26 -20.81 -7.63
CA ALA A 78 -17.40 -19.71 -8.06
C ALA A 78 -15.93 -20.02 -7.75
N ALA A 79 -15.02 -19.69 -8.68
CA ALA A 79 -13.58 -19.82 -8.51
C ALA A 79 -12.92 -18.44 -8.70
N PRO A 80 -12.08 -17.97 -7.77
CA PRO A 80 -11.41 -16.69 -7.93
C PRO A 80 -10.38 -16.76 -9.06
N ALA A 81 -10.28 -15.68 -9.84
CA ALA A 81 -9.28 -15.52 -10.89
C ALA A 81 -8.27 -14.45 -10.50
N LEU A 82 -7.07 -14.88 -10.16
CA LEU A 82 -5.97 -14.05 -9.67
C LEU A 82 -5.05 -13.65 -10.82
N ARG A 83 -4.46 -12.45 -10.72
CA ARG A 83 -3.58 -11.89 -11.73
C ARG A 83 -2.22 -11.57 -11.13
N PHE A 84 -1.18 -11.80 -11.89
CA PHE A 84 0.19 -11.68 -11.39
C PHE A 84 1.04 -10.96 -12.42
N LYS A 85 2.08 -10.26 -12.00
CA LYS A 85 3.12 -9.80 -12.93
C LYS A 85 3.84 -10.99 -13.56
N LYS A 86 4.01 -12.08 -12.79
CA LYS A 86 4.60 -13.34 -13.23
C LYS A 86 3.86 -14.55 -12.63
N ALA A 87 2.81 -15.01 -13.31
CA ALA A 87 1.95 -16.09 -12.83
C ALA A 87 2.69 -17.43 -12.60
N GLY A 88 3.75 -17.70 -13.36
CA GLY A 88 4.58 -18.90 -13.17
C GLY A 88 5.21 -18.98 -11.78
N LEU A 89 5.64 -17.84 -11.20
CA LEU A 89 6.19 -17.80 -9.85
C LEU A 89 5.12 -18.11 -8.79
N ALA A 90 3.90 -17.60 -9.00
CA ALA A 90 2.77 -17.87 -8.11
C ALA A 90 2.35 -19.35 -8.13
N ILE A 91 2.34 -19.96 -9.31
CA ILE A 91 2.05 -21.39 -9.45
C ILE A 91 3.04 -22.23 -8.62
N GLU A 92 4.34 -21.99 -8.78
CA GLU A 92 5.35 -22.75 -8.04
C GLU A 92 5.31 -22.47 -6.54
N PHE A 93 5.00 -21.24 -6.13
CA PHE A 93 4.78 -20.92 -4.72
C PHE A 93 3.59 -21.71 -4.14
N TYR A 94 2.42 -21.67 -4.76
CA TYR A 94 1.25 -22.39 -4.23
C TYR A 94 1.42 -23.90 -4.23
N LYS A 95 2.17 -24.47 -5.19
CA LYS A 95 2.52 -25.90 -5.18
C LYS A 95 3.32 -26.28 -3.93
N ARG A 96 4.34 -25.49 -3.58
CA ARG A 96 5.19 -25.78 -2.41
C ARG A 96 4.52 -25.42 -1.09
N ALA A 97 3.98 -24.20 -0.99
CA ALA A 97 3.45 -23.65 0.25
C ALA A 97 2.09 -24.25 0.61
N PHE A 98 1.19 -24.42 -0.38
CA PHE A 98 -0.22 -24.74 -0.12
C PHE A 98 -0.58 -26.16 -0.60
N GLY A 99 0.40 -26.92 -1.11
CA GLY A 99 0.17 -28.24 -1.67
C GLY A 99 -0.69 -28.21 -2.94
N ALA A 100 -0.70 -27.09 -3.66
CA ALA A 100 -1.52 -26.93 -4.85
C ALA A 100 -1.13 -27.93 -5.95
N LYS A 101 -2.11 -28.42 -6.70
CA LYS A 101 -1.91 -29.27 -7.87
C LYS A 101 -2.32 -28.53 -9.12
N GLU A 102 -1.41 -28.44 -10.07
CA GLU A 102 -1.72 -27.84 -11.36
C GLU A 102 -2.63 -28.76 -12.18
N ILE A 103 -3.78 -28.23 -12.59
CA ILE A 103 -4.79 -28.95 -13.37
C ILE A 103 -4.51 -28.74 -14.85
N MET A 104 -4.31 -27.47 -15.24
CA MET A 104 -4.08 -27.09 -16.62
C MET A 104 -3.43 -25.71 -16.72
N ARG A 105 -2.76 -25.46 -17.84
CA ARG A 105 -2.10 -24.20 -18.18
C ARG A 105 -2.19 -23.94 -19.68
N PHE A 106 -2.48 -22.69 -20.02
CA PHE A 106 -2.37 -22.12 -21.35
C PHE A 106 -1.33 -21.01 -21.33
N GLU A 107 -0.22 -21.24 -22.04
CA GLU A 107 0.91 -20.33 -22.16
C GLU A 107 1.25 -20.06 -23.62
N ASN A 108 1.75 -18.85 -23.89
CA ASN A 108 2.30 -18.44 -25.19
C ASN A 108 3.57 -17.59 -24.95
N GLU A 109 4.15 -17.03 -26.01
CA GLU A 109 5.36 -16.18 -25.91
C GLU A 109 5.16 -14.96 -24.99
N GLY A 110 3.93 -14.48 -24.83
CA GLY A 110 3.57 -13.37 -23.96
C GLY A 110 3.29 -13.76 -22.51
N GLY A 111 3.45 -15.03 -22.13
CA GLY A 111 3.29 -15.52 -20.77
C GLY A 111 2.08 -16.43 -20.56
N ILE A 112 1.69 -16.62 -19.30
CA ILE A 112 0.56 -17.50 -18.92
C ILE A 112 -0.74 -16.71 -19.02
N GLY A 113 -1.53 -16.95 -20.06
CA GLY A 113 -2.85 -16.32 -20.24
C GLY A 113 -3.90 -16.87 -19.27
N HIS A 114 -3.81 -18.18 -18.96
CA HIS A 114 -4.70 -18.86 -18.03
C HIS A 114 -4.06 -20.12 -17.46
N ALA A 115 -4.21 -20.36 -16.17
CA ALA A 115 -3.86 -21.61 -15.50
C ALA A 115 -4.86 -21.89 -14.39
N GLU A 116 -4.95 -23.15 -13.98
CA GLU A 116 -5.84 -23.57 -12.91
C GLU A 116 -5.11 -24.47 -11.93
N LEU A 117 -5.26 -24.17 -10.65
CA LEU A 117 -4.70 -24.96 -9.56
C LEU A 117 -5.82 -25.47 -8.66
N ALA A 118 -5.71 -26.72 -8.23
CA ALA A 118 -6.49 -27.29 -7.14
C ALA A 118 -5.73 -27.13 -5.82
N ILE A 119 -6.39 -26.61 -4.80
CA ILE A 119 -5.91 -26.59 -3.41
C ILE A 119 -6.98 -27.31 -2.59
N GLY A 120 -6.69 -28.55 -2.15
CA GLY A 120 -7.74 -29.44 -1.65
C GLY A 120 -8.79 -29.71 -2.74
N ASP A 121 -10.05 -29.42 -2.44
CA ASP A 121 -11.20 -29.47 -3.36
C ASP A 121 -11.51 -28.13 -4.04
N SER A 122 -10.81 -27.07 -3.65
CA SER A 122 -11.01 -25.72 -4.16
C SER A 122 -10.19 -25.49 -5.43
N THR A 123 -10.75 -24.75 -6.38
CA THR A 123 -10.04 -24.35 -7.60
C THR A 123 -9.81 -22.85 -7.64
N ILE A 124 -8.59 -22.45 -7.97
CA ILE A 124 -8.24 -21.06 -8.27
C ILE A 124 -7.76 -20.96 -9.72
N MET A 125 -8.06 -19.84 -10.36
CA MET A 125 -7.58 -19.51 -11.70
C MET A 125 -6.48 -18.46 -11.60
N LEU A 126 -5.47 -18.55 -12.45
CA LEU A 126 -4.32 -17.66 -12.47
C LEU A 126 -4.06 -17.20 -13.91
N GLY A 127 -3.44 -16.05 -14.06
CA GLY A 127 -2.84 -15.62 -15.32
C GLY A 127 -2.05 -14.34 -15.13
N GLU A 128 -1.35 -13.93 -16.17
CA GLU A 128 -0.66 -12.64 -16.16
C GLU A 128 -1.67 -11.49 -16.13
N GLU A 129 -1.24 -10.39 -15.53
CA GLU A 129 -1.99 -9.14 -15.60
C GLU A 129 -2.01 -8.58 -17.01
N TRP A 130 -3.05 -7.81 -17.31
CA TRP A 130 -3.21 -7.12 -18.58
C TRP A 130 -3.87 -5.76 -18.31
N PRO A 131 -3.08 -4.75 -17.88
CA PRO A 131 -3.58 -3.42 -17.52
C PRO A 131 -4.38 -2.74 -18.65
N GLU A 132 -3.96 -2.91 -19.90
CA GLU A 132 -4.63 -2.33 -21.08
C GLU A 132 -6.03 -2.93 -21.28
N GLY A 133 -6.25 -4.16 -20.81
CA GLY A 133 -7.55 -4.83 -20.78
C GLY A 133 -8.24 -4.81 -19.41
N GLY A 134 -7.78 -3.96 -18.49
CA GLY A 134 -8.40 -3.75 -17.17
C GLY A 134 -8.21 -4.89 -16.16
N ARG A 135 -7.20 -5.73 -16.33
CA ARG A 135 -6.89 -6.85 -15.41
C ARG A 135 -5.60 -6.54 -14.66
N PHE A 136 -5.68 -6.36 -13.35
CA PHE A 136 -4.55 -5.91 -12.53
C PHE A 136 -4.18 -6.96 -11.48
N SER A 137 -2.88 -7.14 -11.25
CA SER A 137 -2.37 -7.91 -10.11
C SER A 137 -2.47 -7.15 -8.80
N ALA A 138 -2.46 -7.86 -7.67
CA ALA A 138 -2.31 -7.23 -6.34
C ALA A 138 -0.99 -6.43 -6.24
N GLU A 139 0.06 -6.87 -6.93
CA GLU A 139 1.35 -6.18 -7.02
C GLU A 139 1.22 -4.80 -7.67
N THR A 140 0.44 -4.69 -8.76
CA THR A 140 0.22 -3.44 -9.48
C THR A 140 -0.75 -2.52 -8.76
N LEU A 141 -1.75 -3.08 -8.08
CA LEU A 141 -2.68 -2.29 -7.27
C LEU A 141 -2.06 -1.79 -5.95
N GLY A 142 -0.93 -2.34 -5.53
CA GLY A 142 -0.29 -2.01 -4.25
C GLY A 142 -1.07 -2.49 -3.02
N ASN A 143 -2.20 -3.16 -3.23
CA ASN A 143 -3.05 -3.72 -2.18
C ASN A 143 -3.77 -4.97 -2.71
N THR A 144 -4.31 -5.79 -1.80
CA THR A 144 -5.06 -6.98 -2.18
C THR A 144 -6.45 -6.59 -2.71
N PRO A 145 -6.86 -7.06 -3.91
CA PRO A 145 -8.21 -6.82 -4.42
C PRO A 145 -9.23 -7.85 -3.90
N ILE A 146 -8.77 -8.93 -3.27
CA ILE A 146 -9.60 -10.04 -2.79
C ILE A 146 -8.97 -10.68 -1.55
N SER A 147 -9.79 -11.18 -0.63
CA SER A 147 -9.37 -12.11 0.42
C SER A 147 -9.97 -13.48 0.15
N ILE A 148 -9.15 -14.53 0.23
CA ILE A 148 -9.54 -15.90 -0.07
C ILE A 148 -9.54 -16.69 1.22
N GLU A 149 -10.66 -17.35 1.55
CA GLU A 149 -10.78 -18.19 2.74
C GLU A 149 -10.52 -19.65 2.37
N LEU A 150 -9.57 -20.27 3.05
CA LEU A 150 -9.16 -21.65 2.87
C LEU A 150 -9.35 -22.42 4.19
N SER A 151 -10.15 -23.48 4.15
CA SER A 151 -10.27 -24.41 5.27
C SER A 151 -9.22 -25.51 5.16
N VAL A 152 -8.50 -25.75 6.25
CA VAL A 152 -7.44 -26.76 6.33
C VAL A 152 -7.64 -27.64 7.57
N PRO A 153 -7.19 -28.91 7.54
CA PRO A 153 -7.32 -29.80 8.69
C PRO A 153 -6.58 -29.31 9.94
N ASP A 154 -5.44 -28.65 9.75
CA ASP A 154 -4.62 -28.08 10.82
C ASP A 154 -4.04 -26.73 10.38
N VAL A 155 -4.60 -25.66 10.91
CA VAL A 155 -4.22 -24.29 10.57
C VAL A 155 -2.85 -23.91 11.12
N ASP A 156 -2.44 -24.43 12.28
CA ASP A 156 -1.14 -24.08 12.86
C ASP A 156 -0.01 -24.66 12.01
N ALA A 157 -0.10 -25.96 11.68
CA ALA A 157 0.88 -26.63 10.83
C ALA A 157 0.91 -26.05 9.41
N PHE A 158 -0.25 -25.73 8.84
CA PHE A 158 -0.33 -25.10 7.52
C PHE A 158 0.34 -23.73 7.51
N VAL A 159 0.06 -22.89 8.52
CA VAL A 159 0.64 -21.54 8.63
C VAL A 159 2.15 -21.60 8.82
N GLU A 160 2.64 -22.48 9.69
CA GLU A 160 4.07 -22.68 9.91
C GLU A 160 4.79 -23.03 8.59
N HIS A 161 4.26 -24.01 7.85
CA HIS A 161 4.81 -24.43 6.57
C HIS A 161 4.74 -23.32 5.50
N ALA A 162 3.59 -22.65 5.37
CA ALA A 162 3.42 -21.57 4.40
C ALA A 162 4.39 -20.40 4.66
N VAL A 163 4.66 -20.08 5.93
CA VAL A 163 5.63 -19.05 6.33
C VAL A 163 7.05 -19.47 5.97
N ALA A 164 7.41 -20.74 6.19
CA ALA A 164 8.72 -21.28 5.79
C ALA A 164 8.95 -21.17 4.27
N GLU A 165 7.89 -21.23 3.46
CA GLU A 165 7.92 -21.07 2.00
C GLU A 165 7.80 -19.61 1.53
N GLY A 166 7.67 -18.65 2.44
CA GLY A 166 7.71 -17.21 2.17
C GLY A 166 6.39 -16.44 2.31
N ALA A 167 5.33 -17.06 2.85
CA ALA A 167 4.14 -16.32 3.27
C ALA A 167 4.43 -15.45 4.51
N ILE A 168 3.69 -14.36 4.68
CA ILE A 168 3.81 -13.45 5.82
C ILE A 168 2.52 -13.54 6.65
N VAL A 169 2.63 -13.77 7.95
CA VAL A 169 1.47 -13.69 8.85
C VAL A 169 1.05 -12.23 9.00
N VAL A 170 -0.17 -11.91 8.57
CA VAL A 170 -0.80 -10.59 8.74
C VAL A 170 -1.67 -10.55 9.99
N ARG A 171 -2.38 -11.64 10.28
CA ARG A 171 -3.10 -11.84 11.54
C ARG A 171 -2.68 -13.17 12.15
N PRO A 172 -2.18 -13.18 13.40
CA PRO A 172 -1.80 -14.41 14.10
C PRO A 172 -2.95 -15.42 14.16
N VAL A 173 -2.60 -16.71 14.17
CA VAL A 173 -3.58 -17.78 14.36
C VAL A 173 -4.10 -17.72 15.78
N GLN A 174 -5.42 -17.59 15.92
CA GLN A 174 -6.08 -17.55 17.21
C GLN A 174 -7.45 -18.21 17.14
N ASP A 175 -7.96 -18.59 18.32
CA ASP A 175 -9.32 -19.07 18.45
C ASP A 175 -10.30 -17.91 18.31
N GLN A 176 -11.31 -18.09 17.46
CA GLN A 176 -12.34 -17.11 17.16
C GLN A 176 -13.63 -17.45 17.90
N PHE A 177 -14.38 -16.42 18.29
CA PHE A 177 -15.63 -16.58 19.05
C PHE A 177 -16.66 -17.48 18.34
N TYR A 178 -16.60 -17.55 17.01
CA TYR A 178 -17.49 -18.34 16.14
C TYR A 178 -16.99 -19.76 15.86
N GLY A 179 -16.02 -20.26 16.65
CA GLY A 179 -15.65 -21.69 16.67
C GLY A 179 -14.56 -22.09 15.69
N TYR A 180 -13.87 -21.13 15.08
CA TYR A 180 -12.76 -21.39 14.17
C TYR A 180 -11.44 -21.07 14.87
N ARG A 181 -10.40 -21.86 14.58
CA ARG A 181 -9.03 -21.41 14.75
C ARG A 181 -8.58 -20.82 13.43
N GLN A 182 -8.23 -19.53 13.40
CA GLN A 182 -8.04 -18.81 12.14
C GLN A 182 -6.91 -17.81 12.25
N GLY A 183 -6.14 -17.69 11.16
CA GLY A 183 -5.16 -16.62 10.92
C GLY A 183 -5.30 -16.06 9.51
N THR A 184 -4.51 -15.02 9.20
CA THR A 184 -4.46 -14.45 7.84
C THR A 184 -3.00 -14.39 7.38
N LEU A 185 -2.75 -14.95 6.21
CA LEU A 185 -1.46 -14.89 5.52
C LEU A 185 -1.52 -13.91 4.35
N ARG A 186 -0.40 -13.27 4.04
CA ARG A 186 -0.14 -12.58 2.78
C ARG A 186 0.89 -13.38 2.01
N ASP A 187 0.56 -13.75 0.78
CA ASP A 187 1.53 -14.39 -0.10
C ASP A 187 2.54 -13.37 -0.69
N PRO A 188 3.64 -13.83 -1.31
CA PRO A 188 4.66 -12.94 -1.87
C PRO A 188 4.17 -11.96 -2.94
N PHE A 189 2.99 -12.22 -3.53
CA PHE A 189 2.40 -11.43 -4.61
C PHE A 189 1.35 -10.44 -4.10
N GLY A 190 1.04 -10.46 -2.80
CA GLY A 190 0.16 -9.50 -2.14
C GLY A 190 -1.29 -9.96 -1.98
N TYR A 191 -1.62 -11.22 -2.26
CA TYR A 191 -2.96 -11.74 -1.97
C TYR A 191 -3.10 -12.18 -0.51
N LEU A 192 -4.27 -11.90 0.08
CA LEU A 192 -4.59 -12.30 1.44
C LEU A 192 -5.35 -13.62 1.46
N TRP A 193 -4.89 -14.51 2.35
CA TRP A 193 -5.43 -15.84 2.58
C TRP A 193 -5.86 -15.95 4.04
N GLY A 194 -7.17 -15.97 4.29
CA GLY A 194 -7.71 -16.41 5.56
C GLY A 194 -7.63 -17.92 5.61
N VAL A 195 -6.95 -18.48 6.61
CA VAL A 195 -6.76 -19.92 6.75
C VAL A 195 -7.34 -20.37 8.08
N SER A 196 -8.13 -21.43 8.06
CA SER A 196 -8.86 -21.83 9.26
C SER A 196 -9.08 -23.32 9.41
N THR A 197 -9.23 -23.74 10.67
CA THR A 197 -9.70 -25.06 11.07
C THR A 197 -10.93 -24.87 11.96
N ILE A 198 -11.99 -25.63 11.71
CA ILE A 198 -13.17 -25.60 12.57
C ILE A 198 -12.84 -26.34 13.88
N LYS A 199 -12.93 -25.64 15.01
CA LYS A 199 -12.81 -26.23 16.36
C LYS A 199 -14.17 -26.63 16.92
N GLU A 200 -15.20 -25.85 16.64
CA GLU A 200 -16.55 -26.02 17.18
C GLU A 200 -17.60 -25.67 16.12
N HIS A 201 -18.49 -26.60 15.80
CA HIS A 201 -19.68 -26.30 15.02
C HIS A 201 -20.74 -25.68 15.92
N MET A 202 -21.27 -24.53 15.52
CA MET A 202 -22.29 -23.82 16.30
C MET A 202 -23.39 -23.25 15.40
N SER A 203 -24.58 -23.10 15.96
CA SER A 203 -25.71 -22.42 15.30
C SER A 203 -25.42 -20.93 15.08
N VAL A 204 -26.01 -20.32 14.05
CA VAL A 204 -25.89 -18.88 13.78
C VAL A 204 -26.40 -18.04 14.97
N GLU A 205 -27.43 -18.51 15.68
CA GLU A 205 -27.94 -17.87 16.90
C GLU A 205 -26.88 -17.77 17.99
N GLU A 206 -26.10 -18.84 18.17
CA GLU A 206 -24.98 -18.90 19.12
C GLU A 206 -23.83 -17.99 18.68
N MET A 207 -23.48 -17.99 17.39
CA MET A 207 -22.50 -17.05 16.83
C MET A 207 -22.92 -15.60 17.12
N HIS A 208 -24.19 -15.25 16.87
CA HIS A 208 -24.73 -13.93 17.17
C HIS A 208 -24.71 -13.60 18.66
N ARG A 209 -24.98 -14.56 19.55
CA ARG A 209 -24.89 -14.35 21.01
C ARG A 209 -23.46 -14.02 21.43
N ARG A 210 -22.48 -14.83 21.00
CA ARG A 210 -21.06 -14.61 21.29
C ARG A 210 -20.53 -13.32 20.65
N PHE A 211 -20.97 -13.00 19.44
CA PHE A 211 -20.62 -11.74 18.77
C PHE A 211 -21.09 -10.51 19.56
N ARG A 212 -22.32 -10.53 20.07
CA ARG A 212 -22.84 -9.43 20.91
C ARG A 212 -22.04 -9.27 22.21
N ALA A 213 -21.69 -10.38 22.86
CA ALA A 213 -20.86 -10.36 24.07
C ALA A 213 -19.46 -9.80 23.77
N MET A 214 -18.82 -10.24 22.68
CA MET A 214 -17.52 -9.72 22.26
C MET A 214 -17.58 -8.23 21.87
N GLN A 215 -18.64 -7.78 21.19
CA GLN A 215 -18.81 -6.35 20.86
C GLN A 215 -18.98 -5.47 22.10
N SER A 216 -19.55 -5.99 23.19
CA SER A 216 -19.61 -5.26 24.45
C SER A 216 -18.24 -5.14 25.14
N GLU A 217 -17.28 -5.98 24.78
CA GLU A 217 -15.90 -6.00 25.30
C GLU A 217 -14.88 -5.33 24.36
N GLN A 218 -15.17 -5.16 23.06
CA GLN A 218 -14.32 -4.41 22.14
C GLN A 218 -14.29 -2.92 22.51
N PRO A 219 -13.14 -2.24 22.34
CA PRO A 219 -13.08 -0.79 22.50
C PRO A 219 -14.07 -0.15 21.53
N LYS A 220 -15.05 0.58 22.09
CA LYS A 220 -16.07 1.27 21.31
C LYS A 220 -15.36 2.24 20.36
N LYS A 221 -15.85 2.34 19.12
CA LYS A 221 -15.44 3.42 18.21
C LYS A 221 -15.39 4.74 18.99
N PRO A 222 -14.32 5.54 18.85
CA PRO A 222 -14.26 6.86 19.44
C PRO A 222 -15.54 7.63 19.13
N LYS A 223 -16.14 8.26 20.14
CA LYS A 223 -17.32 9.12 19.93
C LYS A 223 -16.98 10.43 19.21
N VAL A 224 -15.70 10.69 19.05
CA VAL A 224 -15.07 11.92 18.56
C VAL A 224 -14.14 11.59 17.39
N ASP A 225 -13.70 12.60 16.65
CA ASP A 225 -12.71 12.41 15.59
C ASP A 225 -11.39 11.92 16.21
N PRO A 226 -10.79 10.80 15.73
CA PRO A 226 -9.53 10.29 16.27
C PRO A 226 -8.35 11.26 16.06
N VAL A 227 -8.47 12.21 15.14
CA VAL A 227 -7.53 13.33 14.98
C VAL A 227 -8.23 14.60 15.48
N PRO A 228 -7.78 15.22 16.59
CA PRO A 228 -8.43 16.41 17.11
C PRO A 228 -8.42 17.55 16.09
N LYS A 229 -9.45 18.41 16.16
CA LYS A 229 -9.59 19.52 15.22
C LYS A 229 -8.36 20.44 15.25
N GLY A 230 -7.81 20.73 14.07
CA GLY A 230 -6.62 21.58 13.92
C GLY A 230 -5.29 20.83 13.99
N TYR A 231 -5.32 19.54 14.35
CA TYR A 231 -4.15 18.67 14.29
C TYR A 231 -4.02 18.02 12.92
N ARG A 232 -2.80 17.57 12.62
CA ARG A 232 -2.51 16.65 11.52
C ARG A 232 -2.00 15.33 12.08
N THR A 233 -1.93 14.31 11.22
CA THR A 233 -1.52 12.96 11.63
C THR A 233 -0.19 12.94 12.37
N VAL A 234 0.80 13.74 11.97
CA VAL A 234 2.08 13.90 12.65
C VAL A 234 2.21 15.33 13.16
N THR A 235 2.29 15.46 14.49
CA THR A 235 2.47 16.71 15.22
C THR A 235 3.85 16.69 15.89
N PRO A 236 4.75 17.63 15.58
CA PRO A 236 6.06 17.66 16.23
C PRO A 236 5.94 18.13 17.68
N TYR A 237 6.83 17.62 18.53
CA TYR A 237 6.84 17.90 19.96
C TYR A 237 8.27 18.21 20.46
N PRO A 238 8.84 19.39 20.13
CA PRO A 238 10.10 19.82 20.72
C PRO A 238 10.01 19.94 22.24
N VAL A 239 11.06 19.49 22.92
CA VAL A 239 11.20 19.57 24.37
C VAL A 239 12.38 20.46 24.72
N ALA A 240 12.16 21.43 25.60
CA ALA A 240 13.17 22.41 25.99
C ALA A 240 13.37 22.44 27.51
N GLN A 241 14.61 22.66 27.96
CA GLN A 241 14.88 22.98 29.36
C GLN A 241 14.08 24.18 29.87
N ASN A 242 13.80 25.15 28.99
CA ASN A 242 12.96 26.29 29.26
C ASN A 242 11.90 26.43 28.15
N ALA A 243 10.76 25.76 28.34
CA ALA A 243 9.65 25.77 27.39
C ALA A 243 8.99 27.15 27.30
N ASP A 244 8.94 27.93 28.39
CA ASP A 244 8.42 29.30 28.37
C ASP A 244 9.20 30.19 27.40
N ALA A 245 10.54 30.11 27.44
CA ALA A 245 11.39 30.87 26.54
C ALA A 245 11.20 30.45 25.07
N LEU A 246 11.01 29.15 24.80
CA LEU A 246 10.72 28.64 23.47
C LEU A 246 9.35 29.17 22.96
N ILE A 247 8.31 29.10 23.80
CA ILE A 247 6.96 29.57 23.46
C ILE A 247 6.97 31.08 23.17
N GLU A 248 7.64 31.88 24.02
CA GLU A 248 7.77 33.32 23.79
C GLU A 248 8.58 33.65 22.53
N PHE A 249 9.61 32.87 22.22
CA PHE A 249 10.37 33.01 20.97
C PHE A 249 9.45 32.83 19.76
N VAL A 250 8.71 31.73 19.66
CA VAL A 250 7.86 31.46 18.49
C VAL A 250 6.68 32.42 18.36
N LYS A 251 6.16 32.95 19.47
CA LYS A 251 5.15 34.02 19.46
C LYS A 251 5.70 35.28 18.81
N ARG A 252 6.91 35.71 19.20
CA ARG A 252 7.55 36.93 18.69
C ARG A 252 8.05 36.78 17.26
N ALA A 253 8.68 35.65 16.95
CA ALA A 253 9.28 35.40 15.65
C ALA A 253 8.23 35.10 14.56
N PHE A 254 7.27 34.22 14.89
CA PHE A 254 6.40 33.57 13.92
C PHE A 254 4.92 33.86 14.10
N GLY A 255 4.54 34.71 15.07
CA GLY A 255 3.14 35.05 15.33
C GLY A 255 2.34 33.87 15.87
N ALA A 256 3.00 32.97 16.61
CA ALA A 256 2.37 31.81 17.19
C ALA A 256 1.26 32.17 18.19
N GLU A 257 0.23 31.33 18.26
CA GLU A 257 -0.85 31.42 19.24
C GLU A 257 -0.82 30.23 20.18
N GLU A 258 -0.70 30.49 21.47
CA GLU A 258 -0.85 29.46 22.49
C GLU A 258 -2.33 29.11 22.67
N ARG A 259 -2.68 27.85 22.42
CA ARG A 259 -4.06 27.35 22.46
C ARG A 259 -4.38 26.66 23.78
N PHE A 260 -3.39 25.98 24.33
CA PHE A 260 -3.53 25.24 25.56
C PHE A 260 -2.19 25.21 26.30
N ARG A 261 -2.27 25.14 27.63
CA ARG A 261 -1.13 24.96 28.53
C ARG A 261 -1.55 24.18 29.76
N ALA A 262 -0.75 23.19 30.12
CA ALA A 262 -0.87 22.46 31.38
C ALA A 262 0.49 22.12 31.97
N ILE A 263 0.50 21.82 33.28
CA ILE A 263 1.64 21.16 33.93
C ILE A 263 1.35 19.67 33.95
N GLY A 264 2.18 18.92 33.23
CA GLY A 264 2.08 17.46 33.16
C GLY A 264 2.49 16.79 34.48
N PRO A 265 2.21 15.49 34.65
CA PRO A 265 2.54 14.75 35.86
C PRO A 265 4.05 14.66 36.16
N ALA A 266 4.90 14.81 35.13
CA ALA A 266 6.34 14.93 35.28
C ALA A 266 6.81 16.31 35.81
N GLY A 267 5.86 17.22 36.09
CA GLY A 267 6.11 18.57 36.60
C GLY A 267 6.67 19.54 35.57
N GLY A 268 6.52 19.25 34.28
CA GLY A 268 6.92 20.10 33.15
C GLY A 268 5.73 20.69 32.41
N ILE A 269 6.00 21.68 31.57
CA ILE A 269 5.01 22.30 30.68
C ILE A 269 4.66 21.33 29.56
N HIS A 270 3.37 21.26 29.25
CA HIS A 270 2.84 20.84 27.96
C HIS A 270 2.03 22.01 27.40
N ALA A 271 2.29 22.40 26.16
CA ALA A 271 1.60 23.48 25.49
C ALA A 271 1.26 23.13 24.05
N GLU A 272 0.10 23.58 23.59
CA GLU A 272 -0.34 23.45 22.20
C GLU A 272 -0.20 24.82 21.52
N ILE A 273 0.64 24.89 20.50
CA ILE A 273 1.05 26.13 19.86
C ILE A 273 0.66 26.08 18.39
N ARG A 274 -0.19 27.02 17.97
CA ARG A 274 -0.60 27.16 16.58
C ARG A 274 0.24 28.20 15.86
N ILE A 275 0.83 27.84 14.72
CA ILE A 275 1.51 28.76 13.79
C ILE A 275 0.83 28.62 12.44
N GLY A 276 0.15 29.69 12.00
CA GLY A 276 -0.66 29.64 10.79
C GLY A 276 -1.73 28.53 10.87
N ASP A 277 -1.70 27.60 9.93
CA ASP A 277 -2.56 26.42 9.87
C ASP A 277 -1.99 25.16 10.55
N SER A 278 -0.82 25.25 11.20
CA SER A 278 -0.16 24.11 11.85
C SER A 278 -0.27 24.16 13.36
N MET A 279 -0.63 23.03 13.97
CA MET A 279 -0.48 22.79 15.41
C MET A 279 0.86 22.13 15.70
N LEU A 280 1.52 22.59 16.75
CA LEU A 280 2.71 21.99 17.34
C LEU A 280 2.43 21.73 18.82
N MET A 281 3.07 20.70 19.38
CA MET A 281 3.16 20.54 20.82
C MET A 281 4.53 21.06 21.28
N MET A 282 4.60 21.66 22.46
CA MET A 282 5.87 22.07 23.06
C MET A 282 5.86 21.69 24.54
N GLY A 283 7.03 21.37 25.09
CA GLY A 283 7.08 21.05 26.50
C GLY A 283 8.47 21.05 27.09
N GLY A 284 8.54 20.64 28.35
CA GLY A 284 9.77 20.57 29.11
C GLY A 284 9.74 21.44 30.36
N GLY A 285 10.89 22.01 30.72
CA GLY A 285 11.06 22.71 31.99
C GLY A 285 10.68 24.19 31.94
N GLY A 286 10.91 24.85 33.07
CA GLY A 286 10.66 26.28 33.26
C GLY A 286 11.06 26.72 34.67
N PRO A 287 11.19 28.03 34.93
CA PRO A 287 11.52 28.53 36.26
C PRO A 287 10.56 28.00 37.33
N GLY A 288 11.11 27.39 38.38
CA GLY A 288 10.32 26.84 39.50
C GLY A 288 9.67 25.48 39.26
N LEU A 289 9.84 24.88 38.08
CA LEU A 289 9.26 23.58 37.76
C LEU A 289 10.15 22.41 38.20
N SER A 290 9.51 21.30 38.58
CA SER A 290 10.18 20.09 39.07
C SER A 290 10.65 19.15 37.95
N TRP A 291 10.39 19.49 36.69
CA TRP A 291 10.83 18.71 35.53
C TRP A 291 12.35 18.57 35.47
N ARG A 292 12.84 17.38 35.11
CA ARG A 292 14.28 17.02 35.07
C ARG A 292 14.68 16.26 33.79
N GLY A 293 13.87 16.34 32.73
CA GLY A 293 14.18 15.67 31.47
C GLY A 293 15.29 16.38 30.68
N GLU A 294 15.64 15.80 29.54
CA GLU A 294 16.60 16.37 28.59
C GLU A 294 15.87 17.14 27.48
N SER A 295 16.53 18.15 26.90
CA SER A 295 16.02 18.80 25.69
C SER A 295 16.01 17.82 24.52
N SER A 296 14.96 17.89 23.71
CA SER A 296 14.82 17.18 22.45
C SER A 296 14.56 18.21 21.35
N PRO A 297 15.59 18.90 20.85
CA PRO A 297 15.42 19.87 19.78
C PRO A 297 15.04 19.17 18.47
N MET A 298 14.33 19.89 17.61
CA MET A 298 13.84 19.40 16.32
C MET A 298 14.18 20.40 15.22
N ALA A 299 14.01 19.98 13.96
CA ALA A 299 14.07 20.89 12.83
C ALA A 299 12.68 21.01 12.17
N PHE A 300 12.44 22.17 11.57
CA PHE A 300 11.17 22.53 10.95
C PHE A 300 11.43 23.20 9.62
N HIS A 301 10.64 22.85 8.61
CA HIS A 301 10.49 23.67 7.42
C HIS A 301 9.18 24.45 7.55
N MET A 302 9.27 25.78 7.47
CA MET A 302 8.17 26.70 7.68
C MET A 302 8.00 27.61 6.46
N TYR A 303 6.80 27.61 5.91
CA TYR A 303 6.40 28.56 4.87
C TYR A 303 5.84 29.83 5.49
N VAL A 304 6.31 30.97 4.99
CA VAL A 304 5.84 32.30 5.38
C VAL A 304 5.65 33.19 4.16
N PRO A 305 4.74 34.19 4.24
CA PRO A 305 4.56 35.15 3.16
C PRO A 305 5.82 35.94 2.79
N ASP A 306 6.69 36.21 3.77
CA ASP A 306 7.94 36.96 3.58
C ASP A 306 9.07 36.33 4.43
N CYS A 307 9.96 35.62 3.75
CA CYS A 307 11.12 34.94 4.33
C CYS A 307 12.07 35.92 5.02
N ASP A 308 12.45 37.01 4.36
CA ASP A 308 13.44 37.96 4.84
C ASP A 308 12.95 38.71 6.08
N ALA A 309 11.70 39.17 6.06
CA ALA A 309 11.10 39.84 7.21
C ALA A 309 10.96 38.88 8.40
N THR A 310 10.55 37.64 8.15
CA THR A 310 10.41 36.63 9.21
C THR A 310 11.75 36.24 9.80
N TYR A 311 12.77 36.04 8.96
CA TYR A 311 14.14 35.77 9.38
C TYR A 311 14.68 36.89 10.29
N LYS A 312 14.49 38.17 9.91
CA LYS A 312 14.89 39.31 10.75
C LYS A 312 14.18 39.33 12.09
N ARG A 313 12.86 39.15 12.12
CA ARG A 313 12.08 39.05 13.38
C ARG A 313 12.57 37.91 14.26
N ALA A 314 12.95 36.78 13.68
CA ALA A 314 13.46 35.65 14.44
C ALA A 314 14.82 35.96 15.09
N LEU A 315 15.72 36.69 14.42
CA LEU A 315 16.96 37.17 15.04
C LEU A 315 16.68 38.17 16.17
N GLU A 316 15.77 39.12 15.96
CA GLU A 316 15.34 40.08 16.98
C GLU A 316 14.69 39.41 18.20
N ALA A 317 14.02 38.28 17.99
CA ALA A 317 13.43 37.47 19.05
C ALA A 317 14.48 36.64 19.85
N GLY A 318 15.75 36.69 19.48
CA GLY A 318 16.85 35.96 20.15
C GLY A 318 17.32 34.70 19.41
N GLY A 319 16.90 34.50 18.16
CA GLY A 319 17.38 33.43 17.30
C GLY A 319 18.81 33.69 16.82
N THR A 320 19.57 32.62 16.58
CA THR A 320 20.91 32.68 15.98
C THR A 320 20.84 32.30 14.51
N SER A 321 21.49 33.05 13.62
CA SER A 321 21.54 32.71 12.20
C SER A 321 22.22 31.36 11.96
N ILE A 322 21.59 30.53 11.13
CA ILE A 322 22.18 29.33 10.53
C ILE A 322 22.62 29.66 9.10
N ALA A 323 21.72 30.29 8.33
CA ALA A 323 21.95 30.71 6.96
C ALA A 323 21.08 31.94 6.63
N GLU A 324 21.63 32.93 5.94
CA GLU A 324 20.88 34.09 5.48
C GLU A 324 19.91 33.73 4.34
N PRO A 325 18.77 34.46 4.20
CA PRO A 325 17.83 34.25 3.11
C PRO A 325 18.44 34.39 1.72
N VAL A 326 18.38 33.32 0.94
CA VAL A 326 18.84 33.27 -0.44
C VAL A 326 17.82 32.60 -1.34
N ASP A 327 17.90 32.92 -2.63
CA ASP A 327 17.08 32.26 -3.64
C ASP A 327 17.63 30.87 -3.95
N GLN A 328 16.76 29.88 -3.82
CA GLN A 328 17.07 28.49 -4.02
C GLN A 328 16.76 28.04 -5.45
N PRO A 329 17.55 27.10 -6.01
CA PRO A 329 17.35 26.62 -7.37
C PRO A 329 16.03 25.85 -7.57
N TYR A 330 15.41 25.39 -6.47
CA TYR A 330 14.13 24.68 -6.45
C TYR A 330 12.91 25.60 -6.23
N GLY A 331 13.08 26.92 -6.39
CA GLY A 331 11.95 27.85 -6.45
C GLY A 331 11.47 28.38 -5.11
N GLU A 332 12.34 28.42 -4.10
CA GLU A 332 12.05 29.03 -2.80
C GLU A 332 13.03 30.17 -2.52
N ARG A 333 12.61 31.17 -1.75
CA ARG A 333 13.52 32.05 -1.04
C ARG A 333 13.58 31.57 0.40
N SER A 334 14.74 31.10 0.86
CA SER A 334 14.85 30.45 2.17
C SER A 334 16.11 30.81 2.93
N GLY A 335 15.98 30.85 4.26
CA GLY A 335 17.06 31.01 5.23
C GLY A 335 16.81 30.13 6.46
N GLY A 336 17.69 30.20 7.46
CA GLY A 336 17.60 29.34 8.65
C GLY A 336 18.01 30.05 9.92
N VAL A 337 17.28 29.79 11.02
CA VAL A 337 17.65 30.24 12.37
C VAL A 337 17.59 29.09 13.36
N LYS A 338 18.46 29.15 14.37
CA LYS A 338 18.43 28.30 15.56
C LYS A 338 17.76 29.07 16.69
N ASP A 339 16.75 28.50 17.32
CA ASP A 339 16.09 29.13 18.46
C ASP A 339 16.85 28.90 19.79
N PRO A 340 16.46 29.57 20.90
CA PRO A 340 17.13 29.42 22.19
C PRO A 340 17.06 28.00 22.80
N ALA A 341 16.10 27.18 22.39
CA ALA A 341 15.99 25.78 22.82
C ALA A 341 16.84 24.83 21.96
N GLY A 342 17.37 25.34 20.84
CA GLY A 342 18.23 24.64 19.92
C GLY A 342 17.53 24.03 18.71
N ASN A 343 16.23 24.32 18.50
CA ASN A 343 15.52 23.87 17.30
C ASN A 343 15.98 24.66 16.07
N PHE A 344 15.89 24.02 14.91
CA PHE A 344 16.24 24.60 13.63
C PHE A 344 14.97 24.98 12.88
N TRP A 345 14.88 26.23 12.43
CA TRP A 345 13.74 26.74 11.66
C TRP A 345 14.24 27.15 10.27
N TYR A 346 13.93 26.33 9.26
CA TYR A 346 14.10 26.67 7.85
C TYR A 346 12.91 27.50 7.42
N ILE A 347 13.14 28.80 7.23
CA ILE A 347 12.12 29.79 6.91
C ILE A 347 12.12 29.94 5.39
N ALA A 348 10.99 29.74 4.74
CA ALA A 348 10.90 29.76 3.29
C ALA A 348 9.67 30.54 2.80
N THR A 349 9.81 31.15 1.62
CA THR A 349 8.71 31.64 0.80
C THR A 349 8.80 30.95 -0.56
N TYR A 350 7.77 30.17 -0.91
CA TYR A 350 7.67 29.55 -2.22
C TYR A 350 7.38 30.61 -3.28
N LYS A 351 8.09 30.54 -4.43
CA LYS A 351 7.99 31.53 -5.52
C LYS A 351 6.86 31.24 -6.52
N GLY A 352 5.82 30.52 -6.10
CA GLY A 352 4.61 30.26 -6.89
C GLY A 352 3.57 31.36 -6.74
N GLU A 353 2.33 31.07 -7.15
CA GLU A 353 1.18 31.98 -6.94
C GLU A 353 0.90 32.24 -5.46
N ASN A 354 1.17 31.24 -4.61
CA ASN A 354 1.06 31.31 -3.16
C ASN A 354 2.45 31.18 -2.52
N TYR A 355 2.62 31.71 -1.31
CA TYR A 355 3.87 31.63 -0.54
C TYR A 355 4.24 30.21 -0.08
N LYS A 356 3.36 29.23 -0.34
CA LYS A 356 3.55 27.80 -0.13
C LYS A 356 2.93 27.02 -1.29
N TRP A 357 3.40 25.80 -1.54
CA TRP A 357 2.82 24.93 -2.57
C TRP A 357 1.43 24.40 -2.13
N GLU A 358 0.63 23.96 -3.09
CA GLU A 358 -0.76 23.53 -2.84
C GLU A 358 -0.82 22.32 -1.89
N GLY A 359 -1.50 22.49 -0.74
CA GLY A 359 -1.61 21.46 0.29
C GLY A 359 -0.47 21.43 1.31
N ALA A 360 0.52 22.34 1.20
CA ALA A 360 1.58 22.49 2.19
C ALA A 360 1.04 23.01 3.54
N PRO A 361 1.44 22.42 4.68
CA PRO A 361 1.25 23.05 5.97
C PRO A 361 2.16 24.28 6.12
N ASP A 362 1.78 25.23 6.98
CA ASP A 362 2.66 26.37 7.28
C ASP A 362 3.93 25.93 8.02
N VAL A 363 3.82 24.90 8.88
CA VAL A 363 4.96 24.28 9.56
C VAL A 363 4.88 22.77 9.39
N GLN A 364 5.99 22.17 8.97
CA GLN A 364 6.18 20.73 8.85
C GLN A 364 7.48 20.29 9.50
N PRO A 365 7.54 19.08 10.08
CA PRO A 365 8.77 18.59 10.66
C PRO A 365 9.83 18.29 9.60
N TYR A 366 11.08 18.54 9.97
CA TYR A 366 12.26 18.23 9.19
C TYR A 366 13.18 17.32 10.02
N LEU A 367 13.65 16.20 9.46
CA LEU A 367 14.56 15.28 10.15
C LEU A 367 15.97 15.40 9.58
N HIS A 368 16.97 15.28 10.48
CA HIS A 368 18.39 15.14 10.12
C HIS A 368 18.90 13.75 10.50
N PRO A 369 18.53 12.69 9.76
CA PRO A 369 19.06 11.37 10.05
C PRO A 369 20.50 11.25 9.57
N VAL A 370 21.30 10.38 10.20
CA VAL A 370 22.63 10.02 9.68
C VAL A 370 22.53 9.40 8.28
N ARG A 371 21.49 8.58 8.07
CA ARG A 371 21.12 7.98 6.78
C ARG A 371 19.61 8.06 6.61
N ALA A 372 19.14 8.64 5.51
CA ALA A 372 17.70 8.87 5.30
C ALA A 372 16.99 7.60 4.81
N LEU A 373 17.63 6.78 3.96
CA LEU A 373 16.97 5.60 3.38
C LEU A 373 16.41 4.62 4.44
N PRO A 374 17.14 4.24 5.50
CA PRO A 374 16.60 3.38 6.54
C PRO A 374 15.40 3.99 7.29
N VAL A 375 15.39 5.32 7.49
CA VAL A 375 14.27 6.03 8.10
C VAL A 375 13.06 5.98 7.17
N ILE A 376 13.24 6.25 5.88
CA ILE A 376 12.19 6.17 4.86
C ILE A 376 11.54 4.79 4.86
N ASP A 377 12.35 3.73 4.85
CA ASP A 377 11.85 2.34 4.84
C ASP A 377 11.12 1.99 6.14
N PHE A 378 11.59 2.50 7.28
CA PHE A 378 10.85 2.38 8.54
C PHE A 378 9.49 3.09 8.46
N LEU A 379 9.44 4.36 8.02
CA LEU A 379 8.19 5.12 7.92
C LEU A 379 7.19 4.47 6.95
N LYS A 380 7.65 3.91 5.82
CA LYS A 380 6.83 3.14 4.87
C LYS A 380 6.22 1.91 5.55
N ARG A 381 7.06 1.10 6.20
CA ARG A 381 6.62 -0.15 6.84
C ARG A 381 5.76 0.07 8.08
N ALA A 382 6.14 1.00 8.96
CA ALA A 382 5.49 1.27 10.24
C ALA A 382 4.22 2.12 10.07
N PHE A 383 4.30 3.19 9.28
CA PHE A 383 3.28 4.25 9.26
C PHE A 383 2.58 4.42 7.91
N SER A 384 2.79 3.49 6.97
CA SER A 384 2.27 3.62 5.59
C SER A 384 2.67 4.94 4.93
N ALA A 385 3.89 5.42 5.19
CA ALA A 385 4.34 6.66 4.59
C ALA A 385 4.45 6.54 3.06
N GLU A 386 4.06 7.60 2.35
CA GLU A 386 4.23 7.74 0.91
C GLU A 386 5.43 8.65 0.65
N GLU A 387 6.28 8.28 -0.31
CA GLU A 387 7.37 9.14 -0.77
C GLU A 387 6.87 10.00 -1.93
N LEU A 388 6.85 11.32 -1.74
CA LEU A 388 6.34 12.26 -2.73
C LEU A 388 7.40 12.74 -3.71
N GLY A 389 8.66 12.71 -3.29
CA GLY A 389 9.79 13.10 -4.12
C GLY A 389 11.08 13.13 -3.33
N ARG A 390 12.20 12.87 -4.02
CA ARG A 390 13.54 12.88 -3.43
C ARG A 390 14.54 13.59 -4.33
N TYR A 391 15.51 14.22 -3.70
CA TYR A 391 16.70 14.77 -4.31
C TYR A 391 17.93 14.24 -3.58
N GLY A 392 18.84 13.63 -4.34
CA GLY A 392 20.07 13.07 -3.81
C GLY A 392 21.18 13.12 -4.85
N THR A 393 22.40 12.88 -4.39
CA THR A 393 23.59 12.83 -5.24
C THR A 393 23.78 11.45 -5.86
N PRO A 394 24.58 11.34 -6.93
CA PRO A 394 24.88 10.05 -7.57
C PRO A 394 25.52 9.01 -6.62
N ASP A 395 26.25 9.44 -5.60
CA ASP A 395 26.87 8.59 -4.57
C ASP A 395 25.89 8.17 -3.45
N GLY A 396 24.61 8.57 -3.55
CA GLY A 396 23.52 8.04 -2.75
C GLY A 396 23.20 8.82 -1.48
N VAL A 397 23.80 9.99 -1.27
CA VAL A 397 23.42 10.91 -0.18
C VAL A 397 22.09 11.57 -0.52
N ILE A 398 21.13 11.50 0.39
CA ILE A 398 19.82 12.13 0.22
C ILE A 398 19.86 13.51 0.85
N HIS A 399 19.87 14.55 0.02
CA HIS A 399 19.85 15.94 0.48
C HIS A 399 18.46 16.40 0.90
N HIS A 400 17.43 15.88 0.22
CA HIS A 400 16.05 16.21 0.54
C HIS A 400 15.13 15.09 0.10
N VAL A 401 14.15 14.75 0.94
CA VAL A 401 13.01 13.92 0.55
C VAL A 401 11.78 14.44 1.25
N LYS A 402 10.66 14.42 0.52
CA LYS A 402 9.34 14.74 1.04
C LYS A 402 8.56 13.45 1.20
N MET A 403 8.07 13.23 2.40
CA MET A 403 7.25 12.09 2.79
C MET A 403 5.87 12.57 3.23
N LYS A 404 4.86 11.74 3.02
CA LYS A 404 3.50 11.95 3.52
C LYS A 404 3.11 10.83 4.46
N VAL A 405 2.57 11.18 5.62
CA VAL A 405 2.04 10.23 6.62
C VAL A 405 0.66 10.73 7.01
N GLY A 406 -0.39 10.03 6.56
CA GLY A 406 -1.78 10.47 6.72
C GLY A 406 -1.99 11.87 6.13
N SER A 407 -2.40 12.82 6.96
CA SER A 407 -2.59 14.23 6.57
C SER A 407 -1.34 15.12 6.72
N SER A 408 -0.24 14.57 7.23
CA SER A 408 1.00 15.32 7.46
C SER A 408 2.04 15.12 6.35
N HIS A 409 2.84 16.16 6.14
CA HIS A 409 4.08 16.10 5.38
C HIS A 409 5.26 16.12 6.33
N LEU A 410 6.29 15.35 6.00
CA LEU A 410 7.59 15.37 6.67
C LEU A 410 8.67 15.56 5.62
N GLU A 411 9.71 16.28 5.96
CA GLU A 411 10.91 16.38 5.15
C GLU A 411 12.11 15.82 5.89
N MET A 412 13.13 15.42 5.14
CA MET A 412 14.41 15.06 5.74
C MET A 412 15.56 15.23 4.76
N GLY A 413 16.72 15.51 5.31
CA GLY A 413 18.00 15.56 4.61
C GLY A 413 19.08 15.00 5.52
N GLU A 414 19.99 14.19 4.97
CA GLU A 414 21.01 13.52 5.77
C GLU A 414 21.88 14.53 6.53
N ALA A 415 22.27 14.17 7.75
CA ALA A 415 23.07 15.01 8.62
C ALA A 415 24.47 15.24 8.03
N HIS A 416 24.92 16.50 7.97
CA HIS A 416 26.24 16.89 7.50
C HIS A 416 26.67 18.25 8.07
N GLY A 417 27.98 18.45 8.28
CA GLY A 417 28.53 19.76 8.67
C GLY A 417 27.86 20.32 9.93
N ILE A 418 27.16 21.45 9.81
CA ILE A 418 26.43 22.07 10.93
C ILE A 418 25.08 21.38 11.24
N TYR A 419 24.54 20.60 10.30
CA TYR A 419 23.30 19.83 10.45
C TYR A 419 23.62 18.47 11.06
N GLN A 420 23.86 18.46 12.37
CA GLN A 420 24.15 17.24 13.11
C GLN A 420 22.90 16.35 13.27
N PRO A 421 23.07 15.03 13.54
CA PRO A 421 21.94 14.14 13.75
C PRO A 421 20.99 14.66 14.83
N MET A 422 19.71 14.75 14.49
CA MET A 422 18.70 15.39 15.34
C MET A 422 17.44 14.51 15.39
N PRO A 423 17.42 13.48 16.26
CA PRO A 423 16.23 12.66 16.45
C PRO A 423 15.09 13.50 17.04
N GLY A 424 13.91 13.38 16.46
CA GLY A 424 12.73 14.12 16.85
C GLY A 424 11.81 13.37 17.81
N MET A 425 10.92 14.11 18.46
CA MET A 425 9.78 13.55 19.18
C MET A 425 8.48 13.99 18.50
N PHE A 426 7.60 13.04 18.25
CA PHE A 426 6.39 13.24 17.48
C PHE A 426 5.18 12.65 18.20
N TYR A 427 4.07 13.35 18.13
CA TYR A 427 2.75 12.84 18.51
C TYR A 427 1.97 12.49 17.24
N LEU A 428 1.48 11.25 17.12
CA LEU A 428 0.81 10.75 15.92
C LEU A 428 -0.65 10.45 16.22
N TYR A 429 -1.54 11.32 15.75
CA TYR A 429 -2.97 11.03 15.82
C TYR A 429 -3.41 10.13 14.68
N VAL A 430 -3.91 8.94 15.04
CA VAL A 430 -4.36 7.90 14.12
C VAL A 430 -5.68 7.29 14.57
N PRO A 431 -6.46 6.69 13.64
CA PRO A 431 -7.72 6.04 13.98
C PRO A 431 -7.61 4.86 14.95
N ASP A 432 -6.46 4.18 14.97
CA ASP A 432 -6.22 2.99 15.80
C ASP A 432 -4.79 3.00 16.34
N CYS A 433 -4.64 3.43 17.60
CA CYS A 433 -3.38 3.55 18.31
C CYS A 433 -2.67 2.20 18.44
N ASP A 434 -3.39 1.17 18.89
CA ASP A 434 -2.86 -0.16 19.17
C ASP A 434 -2.34 -0.82 17.90
N ALA A 435 -3.11 -0.75 16.81
CA ALA A 435 -2.72 -1.34 15.54
C ALA A 435 -1.43 -0.70 14.99
N LEU A 436 -1.32 0.63 15.01
CA LEU A 436 -0.12 1.32 14.54
C LEU A 436 1.06 1.08 15.48
N TYR A 437 0.85 1.06 16.79
CA TYR A 437 1.86 0.73 17.79
C TYR A 437 2.48 -0.66 17.52
N HIS A 438 1.65 -1.70 17.38
CA HIS A 438 2.14 -3.05 17.09
C HIS A 438 2.83 -3.16 15.73
N ARG A 439 2.33 -2.44 14.72
CA ARG A 439 2.97 -2.37 13.41
C ARG A 439 4.35 -1.70 13.47
N ALA A 440 4.52 -0.66 14.30
CA ALA A 440 5.80 -0.02 14.50
C ALA A 440 6.81 -0.96 15.17
N LEU A 441 6.38 -1.74 16.18
CA LEU A 441 7.22 -2.79 16.78
C LEU A 441 7.63 -3.85 15.75
N ALA A 442 6.69 -4.35 14.94
CA ALA A 442 6.98 -5.28 13.86
C ALA A 442 7.93 -4.70 12.79
N ALA A 443 7.95 -3.37 12.64
CA ALA A 443 8.88 -2.67 11.76
C ALA A 443 10.28 -2.46 12.37
N GLY A 444 10.51 -2.87 13.63
CA GLY A 444 11.80 -2.79 14.32
C GLY A 444 11.93 -1.65 15.34
N ALA A 445 10.82 -0.98 15.69
CA ALA A 445 10.83 -0.05 16.81
C ALA A 445 10.86 -0.80 18.15
N THR A 446 11.30 -0.10 19.19
CA THR A 446 11.27 -0.56 20.58
C THR A 446 10.16 0.15 21.33
N SER A 447 9.50 -0.55 22.27
CA SER A 447 8.46 0.06 23.10
C SER A 447 9.07 1.04 24.09
N ILE A 448 8.48 2.24 24.19
CA ILE A 448 8.68 3.19 25.29
C ILE A 448 7.59 2.96 26.35
N ALA A 449 6.33 2.86 25.90
CA ALA A 449 5.17 2.63 26.75
C ALA A 449 4.04 1.97 25.94
N GLU A 450 3.35 1.00 26.51
CA GLU A 450 2.20 0.36 25.86
C GLU A 450 0.98 1.29 25.80
N PRO A 451 0.11 1.13 24.78
CA PRO A 451 -1.11 1.92 24.65
C PRO A 451 -2.04 1.83 25.87
N THR A 452 -2.34 2.97 26.47
CA THR A 452 -3.29 3.09 27.59
C THR A 452 -4.21 4.29 27.42
N ASP A 453 -5.37 4.24 28.06
CA ASP A 453 -6.32 5.36 28.06
C ASP A 453 -5.88 6.40 29.10
N HIS A 454 -5.84 7.66 28.69
CA HIS A 454 -5.38 8.76 29.53
C HIS A 454 -6.53 9.66 30.00
N PRO A 455 -6.38 10.33 31.15
CA PRO A 455 -7.40 11.23 31.69
C PRO A 455 -7.73 12.40 30.76
N TYR A 456 -6.79 12.82 29.91
CA TYR A 456 -6.93 13.91 28.94
C TYR A 456 -7.62 13.50 27.63
N GLY A 457 -8.17 12.28 27.54
CA GLY A 457 -9.07 11.91 26.44
C GLY A 457 -8.43 11.19 25.26
N ASP A 458 -7.13 10.91 25.32
CA ASP A 458 -6.45 10.10 24.31
C ASP A 458 -6.16 8.70 24.84
N ARG A 459 -6.23 7.70 23.95
CA ARG A 459 -5.53 6.43 24.11
C ARG A 459 -4.19 6.55 23.41
N SER A 460 -3.07 6.42 24.14
CA SER A 460 -1.74 6.60 23.54
C SER A 460 -0.69 5.65 24.07
N GLY A 461 0.29 5.33 23.22
CA GLY A 461 1.49 4.54 23.53
C GLY A 461 2.71 5.12 22.81
N GLY A 462 3.91 4.78 23.27
CA GLY A 462 5.16 5.32 22.74
C GLY A 462 6.06 4.24 22.16
N VAL A 463 6.69 4.52 21.02
CA VAL A 463 7.77 3.69 20.46
C VAL A 463 8.97 4.54 20.09
N LYS A 464 10.16 3.94 20.16
CA LYS A 464 11.42 4.54 19.70
C LYS A 464 11.94 3.76 18.51
N ASP A 465 12.19 4.44 17.40
CA ASP A 465 12.78 3.80 16.22
C ASP A 465 14.30 3.59 16.38
N ALA A 466 14.89 2.82 15.45
CA ALA A 466 16.31 2.49 15.48
C ALA A 466 17.24 3.70 15.26
N PHE A 467 16.68 4.86 14.89
CA PHE A 467 17.40 6.10 14.55
C PHE A 467 17.30 7.14 15.67
N GLY A 468 16.61 6.80 16.76
CA GLY A 468 16.49 7.62 17.96
C GLY A 468 15.21 8.45 18.02
N ASN A 469 14.40 8.50 16.96
CA ASN A 469 13.15 9.26 17.01
C ASN A 469 12.13 8.57 17.93
N GLN A 470 11.35 9.39 18.62
CA GLN A 470 10.30 8.93 19.51
C GLN A 470 8.94 9.26 18.90
N TRP A 471 8.07 8.27 18.84
CA TRP A 471 6.77 8.32 18.19
C TRP A 471 5.70 7.94 19.22
N TYR A 472 4.98 8.93 19.72
CA TYR A 472 3.84 8.74 20.62
C TYR A 472 2.58 8.62 19.77
N VAL A 473 2.14 7.39 19.57
CA VAL A 473 0.96 7.06 18.79
C VAL A 473 -0.27 7.28 19.66
N ALA A 474 -1.29 7.93 19.13
CA ALA A 474 -2.50 8.25 19.87
C ALA A 474 -3.76 8.14 19.01
N THR A 475 -4.85 7.79 19.66
CA THR A 475 -6.21 7.93 19.14
C THR A 475 -6.97 8.81 20.11
N HIS A 476 -7.53 9.90 19.63
CA HIS A 476 -8.42 10.71 20.44
C HIS A 476 -9.75 9.97 20.65
N ILE A 477 -10.10 9.66 21.91
CA ILE A 477 -11.24 8.80 22.25
C ILE A 477 -12.41 9.56 22.89
N LYS A 478 -12.16 10.72 23.50
CA LYS A 478 -13.19 11.61 24.06
C LYS A 478 -12.67 13.04 24.22
N ASP A 479 -13.55 14.02 24.00
CA ASP A 479 -13.31 15.39 24.45
C ASP A 479 -13.28 15.43 25.99
N VAL A 480 -12.41 16.26 26.54
CA VAL A 480 -12.38 16.59 27.97
C VAL A 480 -12.74 18.06 28.15
N GLU A 481 -13.61 18.37 29.11
CA GLU A 481 -13.91 19.76 29.45
C GLU A 481 -12.64 20.40 30.02
N THR A 482 -12.16 21.46 29.36
CA THR A 482 -10.99 22.26 29.74
C THR A 482 -11.27 23.21 30.88
#